data_AF-A0A100ITP4-F1
#
_entry.id   AF-A0A100ITP4-F1
#
_cell.length_a   1.000
_cell.length_b   1.000
_cell.length_c   1.000
_cell.angle_alpha   90.00
_cell.angle_beta   90.00
_cell.angle_gamma   90.00
#
_symmetry.space_group_name_H-M   'P 1'
#
loop_
_entity.id
_entity.type
_entity.pdbx_description
1 polymer ?
#
loop_
_entity_poly.entity_id
_entity_poly.type
_entity_poly.pdbx_seq_one_letter_code
_entity_poly.pdbx_strand_id
1 'polypeptide(L)'
;MWHDLCRRPFLALSLSLIPDSWPLGLKRLLVVCLSFMVSGVVHAAGTYAVSKDWFAASMMMFFFCVLPACVVVQQIISDQILPRVLPATSNISRVVIWLVDAAFVAAWGYYTSPWFLNYSRLPEAIESIPMPVSFWGVVLGV
;
A
#
# COMPACT_ATOMS: atom_id res chain seq x y z
N MET A 1 -10.61 -6.59 1.87
CA MET A 1 -11.59 -6.11 2.86
C MET A 1 -10.96 -5.25 3.96
N TRP A 2 -9.92 -5.72 4.70
CA TRP A 2 -9.22 -4.89 5.72
C TRP A 2 -8.61 -3.59 5.14
N HIS A 3 -7.93 -3.69 3.99
CA HIS A 3 -7.35 -2.52 3.31
C HIS A 3 -8.41 -1.49 2.88
N ASP A 4 -9.61 -1.90 2.46
CA ASP A 4 -10.67 -0.96 2.07
C ASP A 4 -11.32 -0.28 3.27
N LEU A 5 -11.39 -0.97 4.41
CA LEU A 5 -11.83 -0.41 5.69
C LEU A 5 -10.86 0.67 6.20
N CYS A 6 -9.56 0.45 6.08
CA CYS A 6 -8.53 1.43 6.50
C CYS A 6 -8.31 2.56 5.47
N ARG A 7 -8.59 2.30 4.19
CA ARG A 7 -8.39 3.27 3.10
C ARG A 7 -9.20 4.56 3.31
N ARG A 8 -10.49 4.46 3.65
CA ARG A 8 -11.37 5.63 3.80
C ARG A 8 -10.97 6.53 4.98
N PRO A 9 -10.70 6.00 6.19
CA PRO A 9 -10.15 6.79 7.31
C PRO A 9 -8.80 7.45 6.98
N PHE A 10 -7.87 6.74 6.35
CA PHE A 10 -6.56 7.32 6.00
C PHE A 10 -6.66 8.45 4.98
N LEU A 11 -7.56 8.30 3.99
CA LEU A 11 -7.86 9.37 3.04
C LEU A 11 -8.51 10.57 3.73
N ALA A 12 -9.47 10.34 4.63
CA ALA A 12 -10.13 11.41 5.38
C ALA A 12 -9.15 12.18 6.27
N LEU A 13 -8.27 11.47 6.99
CA LEU A 13 -7.22 12.08 7.80
C LEU A 13 -6.26 12.91 6.95
N SER A 14 -5.82 12.36 5.82
CA SER A 14 -4.92 13.06 4.90
C SER A 14 -5.56 14.32 4.32
N LEU A 15 -6.84 14.26 3.97
CA LEU A 15 -7.60 15.43 3.49
C LEU A 15 -7.74 16.51 4.56
N SER A 16 -7.86 16.15 5.83
CA SER A 16 -7.97 17.11 6.94
C SER A 16 -6.67 17.89 7.19
N LEU A 17 -5.51 17.35 6.78
CA LEU A 17 -4.20 17.93 7.00
C LEU A 17 -3.71 18.80 5.84
N ILE A 18 -4.37 18.74 4.67
CA ILE A 18 -3.94 19.47 3.47
C ILE A 18 -4.84 20.69 3.26
N PRO A 19 -4.28 21.92 3.18
CA PRO A 19 -5.05 23.12 2.93
C PRO A 19 -5.78 23.09 1.58
N ASP A 20 -7.00 23.63 1.56
CA ASP A 20 -7.82 23.70 0.33
C ASP A 20 -7.31 24.69 -0.72
N SER A 21 -6.42 25.60 -0.33
CA SER A 21 -5.87 26.64 -1.20
C SER A 21 -4.80 26.13 -2.18
N TRP A 22 -4.43 24.84 -2.14
CA TRP A 22 -3.31 24.29 -2.91
C TRP A 22 -3.75 23.82 -4.31
N PRO A 23 -2.85 23.86 -5.30
CA PRO A 23 -3.13 23.36 -6.65
C PRO A 23 -3.60 21.91 -6.63
N LEU A 24 -4.63 21.59 -7.42
CA LEU A 24 -5.31 20.28 -7.39
C LEU A 24 -4.37 19.09 -7.56
N GLY A 25 -3.38 19.20 -8.45
CA GLY A 25 -2.38 18.14 -8.67
C GLY A 25 -1.48 17.91 -7.45
N LEU A 26 -1.00 18.99 -6.83
CA LEU A 26 -0.19 18.93 -5.62
C LEU A 26 -1.01 18.36 -4.45
N LYS A 27 -2.26 18.81 -4.28
CA LYS A 27 -3.18 18.28 -3.27
C LYS A 27 -3.38 16.77 -3.41
N ARG A 28 -3.63 16.28 -4.63
CA ARG A 28 -3.80 14.84 -4.90
C ARG A 28 -2.54 14.04 -4.54
N LEU A 29 -1.36 14.54 -4.94
CA LEU A 29 -0.09 13.88 -4.61
C LEU A 29 0.12 13.78 -3.10
N LEU A 30 -0.12 14.86 -2.37
CA LEU A 30 0.05 14.90 -0.92
C LEU A 30 -0.94 14.01 -0.20
N VAL A 31 -2.20 13.94 -0.65
CA VAL A 31 -3.19 13.02 -0.09
C VAL A 31 -2.68 11.59 -0.21
N VAL A 32 -2.13 11.21 -1.37
CA VAL A 32 -1.57 9.88 -1.60
C VAL A 32 -0.38 9.65 -0.66
N CYS A 33 0.60 10.54 -0.64
CA CYS A 33 1.79 10.42 0.20
C CYS A 33 1.44 10.32 1.69
N LEU A 34 0.57 11.19 2.20
CA LEU A 34 0.15 11.19 3.60
C LEU A 34 -0.66 9.93 3.94
N SER A 35 -1.53 9.46 3.05
CA SER A 35 -2.33 8.25 3.30
C SER A 35 -1.42 7.03 3.45
N PHE A 36 -0.40 6.91 2.60
CA PHE A 36 0.59 5.84 2.70
C PHE A 36 1.49 6.00 3.92
N MET A 37 1.92 7.22 4.28
CA MET A 37 2.70 7.45 5.50
C MET A 37 1.92 7.08 6.77
N VAL A 38 0.65 7.47 6.88
CA VAL A 38 -0.20 7.10 8.02
C VAL A 38 -0.36 5.59 8.11
N SER A 39 -0.61 4.93 6.97
CA SER A 39 -0.64 3.47 6.89
C SER A 39 0.71 2.86 7.34
N GLY A 40 1.82 3.42 6.87
CA GLY A 40 3.17 3.01 7.25
C GLY A 40 3.43 3.10 8.74
N VAL A 41 2.99 4.17 9.39
CA VAL A 41 3.09 4.33 10.85
C VAL A 41 2.34 3.22 11.58
N VAL A 42 1.11 2.91 11.17
CA VAL A 42 0.30 1.84 11.79
C VAL A 42 0.98 0.48 11.61
N HIS A 43 1.49 0.18 10.41
CA HIS A 43 2.18 -1.07 10.13
C HIS A 43 3.53 -1.19 10.86
N ALA A 44 4.32 -0.12 10.91
CA ALA A 44 5.58 -0.09 11.65
C ALA A 44 5.34 -0.26 13.15
N ALA A 45 4.34 0.43 13.71
CA ALA A 45 3.95 0.28 15.11
C ALA A 45 3.49 -1.14 15.43
N GLY A 46 2.65 -1.75 14.59
CA GLY A 46 2.22 -3.13 14.75
C GLY A 46 3.39 -4.12 14.69
N THR A 47 4.28 -3.94 13.73
CA THR A 47 5.49 -4.76 13.57
C THR A 47 6.37 -4.68 14.81
N TYR A 48 6.62 -3.46 15.32
CA TYR A 48 7.42 -3.26 16.52
C TYR A 48 6.73 -3.80 17.78
N ALA A 49 5.41 -3.64 17.88
CA ALA A 49 4.66 -4.12 19.04
C ALA A 49 4.83 -5.63 19.25
N VAL A 50 4.81 -6.39 18.15
CA VAL A 50 4.91 -7.86 18.15
C VAL A 50 6.36 -8.34 18.21
N SER A 51 7.25 -7.83 17.36
CA SER A 51 8.61 -8.37 17.21
C SER A 51 9.67 -7.67 18.06
N LYS A 52 9.39 -6.46 18.57
CA LYS A 52 10.37 -5.56 19.22
C LYS A 52 11.60 -5.24 18.35
N ASP A 53 11.50 -5.46 17.04
CA ASP A 53 12.58 -5.24 16.07
C ASP A 53 12.42 -3.88 15.38
N TRP A 54 13.34 -2.96 15.68
CA TRP A 54 13.38 -1.62 15.09
C TRP A 54 13.71 -1.63 13.60
N PHE A 55 14.52 -2.59 13.14
CA PHE A 55 14.89 -2.68 11.73
C PHE A 55 13.68 -3.12 10.90
N ALA A 56 12.98 -4.15 11.35
CA ALA A 56 11.73 -4.59 10.71
C ALA A 56 10.69 -3.47 10.66
N ALA A 57 10.47 -2.78 11.78
CA ALA A 57 9.54 -1.63 11.83
C ALA A 57 9.95 -0.49 10.88
N SER A 58 11.25 -0.20 10.77
CA SER A 58 11.77 0.82 9.85
C SER A 58 11.60 0.42 8.40
N MET A 59 11.84 -0.85 8.06
CA MET A 59 11.60 -1.42 6.73
C MET A 59 10.13 -1.31 6.33
N MET A 60 9.21 -1.47 7.28
CA MET A 60 7.79 -1.26 7.03
C MET A 60 7.48 0.19 6.70
N MET A 61 7.99 1.15 7.48
CA MET A 61 7.83 2.58 7.15
C MET A 61 8.42 2.92 5.77
N PHE A 62 9.61 2.41 5.48
CA PHE A 62 10.27 2.60 4.19
C PHE A 62 9.43 2.05 3.02
N PHE A 63 8.92 0.82 3.14
CA PHE A 63 8.05 0.21 2.14
C PHE A 63 6.85 1.10 1.82
N PHE A 64 6.16 1.61 2.84
CA PHE A 64 5.00 2.48 2.66
C PHE A 64 5.38 3.85 2.06
N CYS A 65 6.56 4.39 2.35
CA CYS A 65 7.06 5.61 1.70
C CYS A 65 7.40 5.42 0.22
N VAL A 66 7.73 4.20 -0.21
CA VAL A 66 8.05 3.88 -1.62
C VAL A 66 6.79 3.69 -2.47
N LEU A 67 5.66 3.26 -1.89
CA LEU A 67 4.41 3.02 -2.64
C LEU A 67 3.85 4.26 -3.38
N PRO A 68 3.86 5.49 -2.83
CA PRO A 68 3.50 6.69 -3.58
C PRO A 68 4.33 6.89 -4.85
N ALA A 69 5.62 6.52 -4.84
CA ALA A 69 6.47 6.62 -6.03
C ALA A 69 5.98 5.70 -7.15
N CYS A 70 5.50 4.49 -6.82
CA CYS A 70 4.85 3.60 -7.78
C CYS A 70 3.66 4.29 -8.45
N VAL A 71 2.79 4.94 -7.66
CA VAL A 71 1.59 5.62 -8.17
C VAL A 71 1.97 6.78 -9.09
N VAL A 72 2.97 7.58 -8.70
CA VAL A 72 3.44 8.71 -9.51
C VAL A 72 4.05 8.23 -10.83
N VAL A 73 4.93 7.22 -10.78
CA VAL A 73 5.55 6.67 -11.99
C VAL A 73 4.50 6.04 -12.89
N GLN A 74 3.55 5.29 -12.32
CA GLN A 74 2.42 4.72 -13.05
C GLN A 74 1.60 5.82 -13.75
N GLN A 75 1.26 6.91 -13.05
CA GLN A 75 0.53 8.03 -13.65
C GLN A 75 1.32 8.69 -14.78
N ILE A 76 2.64 8.87 -14.62
CA ILE A 76 3.48 9.41 -15.70
C ILE A 76 3.48 8.46 -16.90
N ILE A 77 3.61 7.16 -16.68
CA ILE A 77 3.58 6.17 -17.76
C ILE A 77 2.23 6.21 -18.48
N SER A 78 1.12 6.11 -17.74
CA SER A 78 -0.23 6.02 -18.32
C SER A 78 -0.72 7.33 -18.95
N ASP A 79 -0.45 8.49 -18.35
CA ASP A 79 -1.01 9.77 -18.78
C ASP A 79 -0.07 10.56 -19.71
N GLN A 80 1.25 10.33 -19.62
CA GLN A 80 2.25 11.13 -20.34
C GLN A 80 3.02 10.33 -21.38
N ILE A 81 3.46 9.10 -21.07
CA ILE A 81 4.34 8.33 -21.97
C ILE A 81 3.52 7.53 -22.97
N LEU A 82 2.62 6.67 -22.48
CA LEU A 82 1.84 5.76 -23.31
C LEU A 82 0.98 6.47 -24.36
N PRO A 83 0.28 7.58 -24.08
CA PRO A 83 -0.53 8.26 -25.09
C PRO A 83 0.30 8.90 -26.20
N ARG A 84 1.57 9.25 -25.92
CA ARG A 84 2.50 9.84 -26.91
C ARG A 84 3.14 8.77 -27.80
N VAL A 85 3.42 7.59 -27.25
CA VAL A 85 4.06 6.47 -27.97
C VAL A 85 3.02 5.61 -28.70
N LEU A 86 1.84 5.43 -28.10
CA LEU A 86 0.80 4.53 -28.57
C LEU A 86 -0.58 5.21 -28.48
N PRO A 87 -1.03 5.90 -29.55
CA PRO A 87 -2.35 6.54 -29.56
C PRO A 87 -3.47 5.50 -29.34
N ALA A 88 -4.35 5.74 -28.37
CA ALA A 88 -5.45 4.83 -28.00
C ALA A 88 -6.63 4.83 -29.00
N THR A 89 -6.34 5.01 -30.28
CA THR A 89 -7.31 5.09 -31.38
C THR A 89 -7.86 3.73 -31.80
N SER A 90 -7.15 2.64 -31.49
CA SER A 90 -7.55 1.27 -31.82
C SER A 90 -7.78 0.42 -30.56
N ASN A 91 -8.59 -0.64 -30.68
CA ASN A 91 -8.76 -1.59 -29.57
C ASN A 91 -7.45 -2.31 -29.22
N ILE A 92 -6.61 -2.57 -30.21
CA ILE A 92 -5.30 -3.21 -30.02
C ILE A 92 -4.40 -2.32 -29.16
N SER A 93 -4.33 -1.01 -29.48
CA SER A 93 -3.51 -0.09 -28.69
C SER A 93 -3.99 0.05 -27.24
N ARG A 94 -5.31 0.01 -27.01
CA ARG A 94 -5.87 -0.02 -25.65
C ARG A 94 -5.48 -1.27 -24.86
N VAL A 95 -5.51 -2.44 -25.49
CA VAL A 95 -5.08 -3.69 -24.86
C VAL A 95 -3.58 -3.65 -24.55
N VAL A 96 -2.76 -3.13 -25.45
CA VAL A 96 -1.31 -3.00 -25.22
C VAL A 96 -1.03 -2.03 -24.06
N ILE A 97 -1.70 -0.88 -24.01
CA ILE A 97 -1.58 0.07 -22.88
C ILE A 97 -1.91 -0.63 -21.56
N TRP A 98 -3.04 -1.34 -21.51
CA TRP A 98 -3.45 -2.07 -20.31
C TRP A 98 -2.43 -3.13 -19.89
N LEU A 99 -1.86 -3.87 -20.85
CA LEU A 99 -0.82 -4.87 -20.58
C LEU A 99 0.46 -4.23 -20.04
N VAL A 100 0.86 -3.07 -20.57
CA VAL A 100 2.04 -2.34 -20.07
C VAL A 100 1.82 -1.85 -18.64
N ASP A 101 0.66 -1.28 -18.35
CA ASP A 101 0.29 -0.85 -17.00
C ASP A 101 0.27 -2.03 -16.02
N ALA A 102 -0.35 -3.14 -16.41
CA ALA A 102 -0.39 -4.36 -15.60
C ALA A 102 1.02 -4.93 -15.37
N ALA A 103 1.86 -4.98 -16.41
CA ALA A 103 3.23 -5.45 -16.31
C ALA A 103 4.09 -4.56 -15.40
N PHE A 104 3.93 -3.24 -15.47
CA PHE A 104 4.63 -2.32 -14.57
C PHE A 104 4.23 -2.57 -13.11
N VAL A 105 2.93 -2.63 -12.81
CA VAL A 105 2.45 -2.84 -11.44
C VAL A 105 2.89 -4.21 -10.92
N ALA A 106 2.83 -5.25 -11.76
CA ALA A 106 3.29 -6.59 -11.40
C ALA A 106 4.79 -6.61 -11.13
N ALA A 107 5.60 -5.97 -11.97
CA ALA A 107 7.05 -5.88 -11.78
C ALA A 107 7.40 -5.12 -10.50
N TRP A 108 6.76 -3.96 -10.26
CA TRP A 108 6.95 -3.20 -9.03
C TRP A 108 6.58 -4.03 -7.80
N GLY A 109 5.44 -4.71 -7.85
CA GLY A 109 4.99 -5.62 -6.79
C GLY A 109 5.97 -6.76 -6.55
N TYR A 110 6.51 -7.37 -7.60
CA TYR A 110 7.50 -8.44 -7.49
C TYR A 110 8.76 -7.99 -6.75
N TYR A 111 9.28 -6.79 -7.02
CA TYR A 111 10.49 -6.29 -6.38
C TYR A 111 10.26 -5.75 -4.96
N THR A 112 9.09 -5.17 -4.68
CA THR A 112 8.82 -4.52 -3.39
C THR A 112 8.07 -5.40 -2.40
N SER A 113 7.29 -6.38 -2.85
CA SER A 113 6.55 -7.28 -1.96
C SER A 113 7.43 -8.09 -0.99
N PRO A 114 8.66 -8.53 -1.33
CA PRO A 114 9.51 -9.21 -0.36
C PRO A 114 9.85 -8.34 0.85
N TRP A 115 9.92 -7.01 0.69
CA TRP A 115 10.16 -6.11 1.81
C TRP A 115 8.99 -6.15 2.80
N PHE A 116 7.75 -6.17 2.30
CA PHE A 116 6.59 -6.31 3.17
C PHE A 116 6.51 -7.72 3.78
N LEU A 117 6.64 -8.77 2.96
CA LEU A 117 6.45 -10.14 3.42
C LEU A 117 7.50 -10.56 4.46
N ASN A 118 8.76 -10.15 4.29
CA ASN A 118 9.84 -10.55 5.19
C ASN A 118 9.88 -9.73 6.49
N TYR A 119 9.38 -8.48 6.48
CA TYR A 119 9.53 -7.56 7.62
C TYR A 119 8.21 -7.17 8.30
N SER A 120 7.05 -7.48 7.73
CA SER A 120 5.74 -7.15 8.33
C SER A 120 5.42 -7.95 9.59
N ARG A 121 6.12 -9.07 9.81
CA ARG A 121 5.89 -9.97 10.96
C ARG A 121 4.42 -10.40 11.07
N LEU A 122 3.78 -10.55 9.90
CA LEU A 122 2.36 -10.87 9.76
C LEU A 122 1.99 -12.20 10.42
N PRO A 123 2.77 -13.30 10.24
CA PRO A 123 2.51 -14.56 10.93
C PRO A 123 2.52 -14.39 12.45
N GLU A 124 3.54 -13.73 12.99
CA GLU A 124 3.67 -13.49 14.43
C GLU A 124 2.54 -12.59 14.96
N ALA A 125 2.11 -11.61 14.17
CA ALA A 125 0.98 -10.75 14.51
C ALA A 125 -0.35 -11.54 14.56
N ILE A 126 -0.58 -12.45 13.61
CA ILE A 126 -1.77 -13.31 13.59
C ILE A 126 -1.76 -14.27 14.80
N GLU A 127 -0.61 -14.87 15.10
CA GLU A 127 -0.45 -15.77 16.25
C GLU A 127 -0.66 -15.06 17.60
N SER A 128 -0.36 -13.77 17.67
CA SER A 128 -0.54 -12.97 18.89
C SER A 128 -2.00 -12.63 19.21
N ILE A 129 -2.93 -12.87 18.28
CA ILE A 129 -4.35 -12.59 18.51
C ILE A 129 -4.89 -13.66 19.47
N PRO A 130 -5.36 -13.28 20.67
CA PRO A 130 -5.98 -14.24 21.57
C PRO A 130 -7.25 -14.78 20.90
N MET A 131 -7.22 -16.05 20.52
CA MET A 131 -8.39 -16.72 19.97
C MET A 131 -9.45 -16.80 21.09
N PRO A 132 -10.68 -16.30 20.87
CA PRO A 132 -11.71 -16.23 21.92
C PRO A 132 -12.15 -17.60 22.45
N VAL A 133 -11.79 -18.67 21.75
CA VAL A 133 -11.93 -20.07 22.19
C VAL A 133 -10.77 -20.86 21.61
N SER A 134 -10.00 -21.56 22.44
CA SER A 134 -9.08 -22.57 21.92
C SER A 134 -9.94 -23.70 21.35
N PHE A 135 -9.76 -24.04 20.07
CA PHE A 135 -10.41 -25.20 19.46
C PHE A 135 -10.19 -26.46 20.34
N TRP A 136 -9.01 -26.55 20.96
CA TRP A 136 -8.67 -27.58 21.93
C TRP A 136 -9.41 -27.46 23.27
N GLY A 137 -9.74 -26.28 23.78
CA GLY A 137 -10.56 -26.14 25.00
C GLY A 137 -12.01 -26.57 24.76
N VAL A 138 -12.54 -26.31 23.56
CA VAL A 138 -13.87 -26.80 23.16
C VAL A 138 -13.88 -28.31 22.89
N VAL A 139 -12.84 -28.85 22.26
CA VAL A 139 -12.74 -30.29 21.93
C VAL A 139 -12.33 -31.16 23.13
N LEU A 140 -11.45 -30.65 24.01
CA LEU A 140 -10.94 -31.37 25.18
C LEU A 140 -11.72 -31.08 26.46
N GLY A 141 -12.68 -30.14 26.44
CA GLY A 141 -13.51 -29.81 27.59
C GLY A 141 -12.72 -29.26 28.78
N VAL A 142 -11.73 -28.40 28.51
CA VAL A 142 -10.97 -27.66 29.52
C VAL A 142 -11.13 -26.16 29.32
#